data_AF-A0A7S2PHQ9-F1
#
_entry.id   AF-A0A7S2PHQ9-F1
#
_cell.length_a   1.000
_cell.length_b   1.000
_cell.length_c   1.000
_cell.angle_alpha   90.00
_cell.angle_beta   90.00
_cell.angle_gamma   90.00
#
_symmetry.space_group_name_H-M   'P 1'
#
loop_
_entity.id
_entity.type
_entity.pdbx_description
1 polymer ?
#
loop_
_entity_poly.entity_id
_entity_poly.type
_entity_poly.pdbx_seq_one_letter_code
_entity_poly.pdbx_strand_id
1 'polypeptide(L)'
;ERQLDAERAPPPGATFQPDIGDNRHRPPNDDTREDFVNRLAYSKSYSERWLAQQGQQENRPLDGGSASGSTHTADEFRPRTGRGPLVERNRDGLPIGEFLYENGREKLMRQARWEEERDKSQPSTPRITDASRALFEETKRRRYADIFDSVTRGDPQGRLCAETAELDGQEEAVTELLNPIVAYLQDSGDSLSFEAFCAALDYQLEASPEPTSHLFVRRGAARKDELETEAFVPQTDRHSSRLASRVR
;
A
#
# COMPACT_ATOMS: atom_id res chain seq x y z
N GLU A 1 -11.51 11.12 -23.08
CA GLU A 1 -11.01 12.24 -22.24
C GLU A 1 -11.90 13.47 -22.44
N ARG A 2 -12.05 14.31 -21.40
CA ARG A 2 -12.86 15.56 -21.31
C ARG A 2 -14.34 15.44 -20.95
N GLN A 3 -14.68 15.02 -19.72
CA GLN A 3 -15.97 15.39 -19.09
C GLN A 3 -15.92 15.60 -17.56
N LEU A 4 -14.76 15.64 -16.90
CA LEU A 4 -14.70 15.74 -15.43
C LEU A 4 -14.46 17.16 -14.88
N ASP A 5 -14.21 18.16 -15.73
CA ASP A 5 -13.87 19.52 -15.26
C ASP A 5 -15.09 20.42 -14.97
N ALA A 6 -16.31 19.97 -15.32
CA ALA A 6 -17.51 20.79 -15.18
C ALA A 6 -18.16 20.75 -13.78
N GLU A 7 -17.80 19.81 -12.91
CA GLU A 7 -18.45 19.63 -11.59
C GLU A 7 -17.75 20.33 -10.42
N ARG A 8 -16.68 21.10 -10.67
CA ARG A 8 -15.87 21.71 -9.60
C ARG A 8 -16.25 23.15 -9.25
N ALA A 9 -17.43 23.62 -9.65
CA ALA A 9 -17.93 24.90 -9.19
C ALA A 9 -18.33 24.78 -7.70
N PRO A 10 -17.70 25.53 -6.77
CA PRO A 10 -18.08 25.46 -5.37
C PRO A 10 -19.53 25.96 -5.21
N PRO A 11 -20.28 25.40 -4.25
CA PRO A 11 -21.66 25.79 -4.02
C PRO A 11 -21.77 27.28 -3.63
N PRO A 12 -22.88 27.95 -4.00
CA PRO A 12 -23.08 29.36 -3.67
C PRO A 12 -23.04 29.57 -2.15
N GLY A 13 -22.06 30.34 -1.67
CA GLY A 13 -21.84 30.62 -0.23
C GLY A 13 -20.50 30.13 0.34
N ALA A 14 -19.65 29.46 -0.44
CA ALA A 14 -18.30 29.08 -0.03
C ALA A 14 -17.37 30.30 0.08
N THR A 15 -17.01 30.70 1.30
CA THR A 15 -16.12 31.84 1.59
C THR A 15 -14.65 31.48 1.68
N PHE A 16 -14.32 30.20 1.79
CA PHE A 16 -12.95 29.70 1.78
C PHE A 16 -12.71 28.95 0.49
N GLN A 17 -12.02 29.63 -0.43
CA GLN A 17 -11.58 29.09 -1.70
C GLN A 17 -10.05 29.19 -1.67
N PRO A 18 -9.36 28.17 -1.10
CA PRO A 18 -7.92 28.19 -1.17
C PRO A 18 -7.54 28.16 -2.64
N ASP A 19 -6.79 29.16 -3.09
CA ASP A 19 -6.16 29.13 -4.40
C ASP A 19 -5.08 28.04 -4.34
N ILE A 20 -5.44 26.82 -4.72
CA ILE A 20 -4.50 25.69 -4.81
C ILE A 20 -3.61 25.86 -6.06
N GLY A 21 -3.75 26.97 -6.80
CA GLY A 21 -3.21 27.17 -8.12
C GLY A 21 -3.89 26.25 -9.13
N ASP A 22 -3.98 26.71 -10.38
CA ASP A 22 -3.93 25.76 -11.49
C ASP A 22 -2.74 24.82 -11.24
N ASN A 23 -2.79 23.57 -11.72
CA ASN A 23 -1.76 22.52 -11.59
C ASN A 23 -0.30 22.92 -11.97
N ARG A 24 0.03 24.20 -12.16
CA ARG A 24 1.34 24.83 -12.32
C ARG A 24 2.39 24.43 -11.28
N HIS A 25 1.97 23.95 -10.11
CA HIS A 25 2.88 23.46 -9.05
C HIS A 25 2.92 21.94 -8.91
N ARG A 26 2.13 21.21 -9.71
CA ARG A 26 2.18 19.74 -9.72
C ARG A 26 3.31 19.33 -10.67
N PRO A 27 4.37 18.66 -10.18
CA PRO A 27 5.40 18.13 -11.06
C PRO A 27 4.74 17.19 -12.10
N PRO A 28 5.21 17.18 -13.36
CA PRO A 28 4.75 16.22 -14.36
C PRO A 28 4.96 14.78 -13.86
N ASN A 29 4.17 13.83 -14.36
CA ASN A 29 4.33 12.41 -14.02
C ASN A 29 5.74 11.94 -14.42
N ASP A 30 6.38 11.13 -13.57
CA ASP A 30 7.76 10.69 -13.76
C ASP A 30 7.82 9.59 -14.84
N ASP A 31 8.02 9.97 -16.10
CA ASP A 31 8.18 9.00 -17.19
C ASP A 31 9.60 8.41 -17.24
N THR A 32 10.59 9.09 -16.63
CA THR A 32 11.99 8.64 -16.59
C THR A 32 12.59 8.68 -15.17
N ARG A 33 13.66 7.89 -14.95
CA ARG A 33 14.38 7.85 -13.67
C ARG A 33 15.07 9.18 -13.34
N GLU A 34 15.47 9.93 -14.36
CA GLU A 34 16.08 11.24 -14.21
C GLU A 34 15.05 12.28 -13.73
N ASP A 35 13.80 12.20 -14.20
CA ASP A 35 12.70 13.05 -13.74
C ASP A 35 12.37 12.81 -12.26
N PHE A 36 12.39 11.56 -11.82
CA PHE A 36 12.21 11.21 -10.41
C PHE A 36 13.32 11.82 -9.51
N VAL A 37 14.57 11.77 -9.95
CA VAL A 37 15.71 12.37 -9.22
C VAL A 37 15.61 13.89 -9.23
N ASN A 38 15.22 14.48 -10.36
CA ASN A 38 14.97 15.91 -10.46
C ASN A 38 13.83 16.36 -9.55
N ARG A 39 12.75 15.58 -9.42
CA ARG A 39 11.67 15.85 -8.46
C ARG A 39 12.16 15.84 -7.02
N LEU A 40 13.02 14.89 -6.66
CA LEU A 40 13.65 14.83 -5.33
C LEU A 40 14.55 16.05 -5.08
N ALA A 41 15.24 16.55 -6.11
CA ALA A 41 16.07 17.75 -6.03
C ALA A 41 15.26 19.07 -6.06
N TYR A 42 14.06 19.06 -6.66
CA TYR A 42 13.18 20.23 -6.84
C TYR A 42 12.69 20.85 -5.52
N SER A 43 12.66 20.07 -4.43
CA SER A 43 12.20 20.56 -3.11
C SER A 43 13.09 21.67 -2.53
N LYS A 44 14.41 21.67 -2.81
CA LYS A 44 15.33 22.64 -2.20
C LYS A 44 15.39 23.96 -2.97
N SER A 45 15.55 23.90 -4.29
CA SER A 45 15.66 25.08 -5.16
C SER A 45 14.38 25.90 -5.23
N TYR A 46 13.21 25.26 -5.06
CA TYR A 46 11.93 25.97 -5.03
C TYR A 46 11.70 26.70 -3.70
N SER A 47 12.13 26.12 -2.57
CA SER A 47 12.04 26.78 -1.26
C SER A 47 12.87 28.07 -1.22
N GLU A 48 14.07 28.06 -1.81
CA GLU A 48 14.94 29.23 -1.89
C GLU A 48 14.36 30.32 -2.79
N ARG A 49 13.76 29.96 -3.95
CA ARG A 49 13.07 30.92 -4.82
C ARG A 49 11.83 31.53 -4.17
N TRP A 50 11.08 30.75 -3.39
CA TRP A 50 9.91 31.24 -2.67
C TRP A 50 10.30 32.18 -1.53
N LEU A 51 11.33 31.84 -0.75
CA LEU A 51 11.91 32.72 0.27
C LEU A 51 12.50 34.01 -0.33
N ALA A 52 13.15 33.92 -1.49
CA ALA A 52 13.69 35.08 -2.21
C ALA A 52 12.59 36.02 -2.74
N GLN A 53 11.45 35.48 -3.20
CA GLN A 53 10.28 36.30 -3.58
C GLN A 53 9.62 36.97 -2.38
N GLN A 54 9.59 36.30 -1.22
CA GLN A 54 9.04 36.86 0.01
C GLN A 54 9.91 38.03 0.51
N GLY A 55 11.23 37.88 0.50
CA GLY A 55 12.17 38.95 0.88
C GLY A 55 12.20 40.15 -0.09
N GLN A 56 11.79 39.97 -1.36
CA GLN A 56 11.64 41.07 -2.32
C GLN A 56 10.32 41.85 -2.16
N GLN A 57 9.25 41.23 -1.65
CA GLN A 57 8.01 41.96 -1.33
C GLN A 57 8.17 42.86 -0.10
N GLU A 58 9.01 42.47 0.86
CA GLU A 58 9.23 43.21 2.11
C GLU A 58 10.16 44.44 1.94
N ASN A 59 10.92 44.52 0.84
CA ASN A 59 11.93 45.57 0.59
C ASN A 59 11.55 46.58 -0.51
N ARG A 60 10.26 46.71 -0.88
CA ARG A 60 9.85 47.74 -1.86
C ARG A 60 9.78 49.11 -1.18
N PRO A 61 10.60 50.11 -1.57
CA PRO A 61 10.47 51.46 -1.05
C PRO A 61 9.14 52.06 -1.53
N LEU A 62 8.36 52.57 -0.58
CA LEU A 62 7.22 53.46 -0.83
C LEU A 62 7.75 54.76 -1.41
N ASP A 63 7.63 54.97 -2.72
CA ASP A 63 7.84 56.28 -3.31
C ASP A 63 6.77 56.59 -4.39
N GLY A 64 5.95 57.60 -4.06
CA GLY A 64 5.50 58.67 -4.95
C GLY A 64 4.66 58.38 -6.21
N GLY A 65 3.34 58.51 -6.06
CA GLY A 65 2.54 59.44 -6.89
C GLY A 65 1.98 58.98 -8.24
N SER A 66 0.65 58.75 -8.31
CA SER A 66 -0.29 59.59 -9.09
C SER A 66 -1.66 58.94 -9.27
N ALA A 67 -2.66 59.66 -8.79
CA ALA A 67 -4.10 59.64 -9.06
C ALA A 67 -4.63 58.74 -10.20
N SER A 68 -5.44 57.75 -9.83
CA SER A 68 -6.70 57.46 -10.52
C SER A 68 -7.66 56.79 -9.53
N GLY A 69 -8.89 57.29 -9.47
CA GLY A 69 -9.81 57.13 -8.36
C GLY A 69 -10.33 55.71 -8.16
N SER A 70 -10.25 55.23 -6.93
CA SER A 70 -11.44 54.71 -6.25
C SER A 70 -11.20 54.81 -4.75
N THR A 71 -12.10 55.53 -4.09
CA THR A 71 -12.28 55.50 -2.64
C THR A 71 -12.72 54.09 -2.24
N HIS A 72 -11.80 53.14 -2.18
CA HIS A 72 -11.97 51.97 -1.32
C HIS A 72 -11.43 52.38 0.04
N THR A 73 -12.33 52.93 0.86
CA THR A 73 -12.22 52.75 2.30
C THR A 73 -11.80 51.31 2.52
N ALA A 74 -10.62 51.08 3.10
CA ALA A 74 -10.23 49.76 3.54
C ALA A 74 -11.40 49.25 4.38
N ASP A 75 -12.16 48.29 3.83
CA ASP A 75 -13.29 47.69 4.51
C ASP A 75 -12.72 47.11 5.80
N GLU A 76 -12.99 47.82 6.89
CA GLU A 76 -12.57 47.47 8.23
C GLU A 76 -13.04 46.04 8.47
N PHE A 77 -12.07 45.13 8.64
CA PHE A 77 -12.32 43.70 8.75
C PHE A 77 -13.27 43.45 9.94
N ARG A 78 -14.55 43.22 9.61
CA ARG A 78 -15.58 42.81 10.56
C ARG A 78 -15.83 41.33 10.35
N PRO A 79 -15.15 40.44 11.08
CA PRO A 79 -15.44 39.02 10.98
C PRO A 79 -16.92 38.85 11.30
N ARG A 80 -17.63 38.10 10.44
CA ARG A 80 -19.02 37.73 10.71
C ARG A 80 -19.06 36.78 11.91
N THR A 81 -19.01 37.33 13.11
CA THR A 81 -19.22 36.60 14.36
C THR A 81 -20.72 36.45 14.57
N GLY A 82 -21.22 35.23 14.43
CA GLY A 82 -22.67 34.97 14.52
C GLY A 82 -23.11 33.57 14.07
N ARG A 83 -22.16 32.68 13.73
CA ARG A 83 -22.51 31.28 13.49
C ARG A 83 -22.78 30.63 14.85
N GLY A 84 -24.04 30.60 15.25
CA GLY A 84 -24.49 29.73 16.33
C GLY A 84 -24.09 28.28 16.04
N PRO A 85 -23.91 27.44 17.07
CA PRO A 85 -23.59 26.05 16.87
C PRO A 85 -24.65 25.37 15.99
N LEU A 86 -24.23 24.63 14.95
CA LEU A 86 -25.14 23.91 14.05
C LEU A 86 -25.98 22.85 14.79
N VAL A 87 -25.52 22.42 15.96
CA VAL A 87 -26.17 21.42 16.78
C VAL A 87 -26.43 22.05 18.14
N GLU A 88 -27.70 22.02 18.52
CA GLU A 88 -28.15 22.40 19.85
C GLU A 88 -27.43 21.53 20.88
N ARG A 89 -26.70 22.19 21.79
CA ARG A 89 -25.95 21.50 22.82
C ARG A 89 -26.91 21.13 23.94
N ASN A 90 -26.91 19.85 24.33
CA ASN A 90 -27.60 19.37 25.52
C ASN A 90 -29.10 19.74 25.56
N ARG A 91 -29.86 19.23 24.59
CA ARG A 91 -31.31 19.44 24.49
C ARG A 91 -32.07 19.04 25.75
N ASP A 92 -31.54 18.07 26.47
CA ASP A 92 -32.19 17.47 27.64
C ASP A 92 -31.90 18.22 28.95
N GLY A 93 -31.13 19.32 28.88
CA GLY A 93 -30.83 20.17 30.04
C GLY A 93 -30.03 19.46 31.14
N LEU A 94 -29.34 18.37 30.80
CA LEU A 94 -28.61 17.55 31.76
C LEU A 94 -27.44 18.33 32.39
N PRO A 95 -27.04 17.98 33.62
CA PRO A 95 -25.74 18.41 34.14
C PRO A 95 -24.63 18.08 33.14
N ILE A 96 -23.67 19.00 32.96
CA ILE A 96 -22.63 18.88 31.93
C ILE A 96 -21.85 17.55 32.01
N GLY A 97 -21.67 17.00 33.22
CA GLY A 97 -21.01 15.70 33.43
C GLY A 97 -21.82 14.53 32.86
N GLU A 98 -23.14 14.51 33.09
CA GLU A 98 -24.03 13.46 32.59
C GLU A 98 -24.16 13.53 31.07
N PHE A 99 -24.33 14.74 30.52
CA PHE A 99 -24.36 14.96 29.07
C PHE A 99 -23.08 14.46 28.37
N LEU A 100 -21.90 14.77 28.94
CA LEU A 100 -20.62 14.31 28.37
C LEU A 100 -20.47 12.79 28.47
N TYR A 101 -20.92 12.20 29.57
CA TYR A 101 -20.88 10.75 29.77
C TYR A 101 -21.78 10.03 28.75
N GLU A 102 -23.02 10.47 28.58
CA GLU A 102 -23.97 9.88 27.63
C GLU A 102 -23.50 10.06 26.18
N ASN A 103 -23.03 11.25 25.80
CA ASN A 103 -22.49 11.52 24.46
C ASN A 103 -21.23 10.69 24.17
N GLY A 104 -20.35 10.53 25.17
CA GLY A 104 -19.19 9.63 25.07
C GLY A 104 -19.60 8.18 24.86
N ARG A 105 -20.59 7.70 25.64
CA ARG A 105 -21.13 6.35 25.53
C ARG A 105 -21.80 6.10 24.18
N GLU A 106 -22.56 7.07 23.67
CA GLU A 106 -23.22 7.00 22.38
C GLU A 106 -22.22 6.94 21.22
N LYS A 107 -21.16 7.77 21.27
CA LYS A 107 -20.06 7.72 20.28
C LYS A 107 -19.37 6.37 20.24
N LEU A 108 -19.06 5.80 21.41
CA LEU A 108 -18.44 4.48 21.51
C LEU A 108 -19.35 3.39 20.92
N MET A 109 -20.65 3.40 21.25
CA MET A 109 -21.60 2.45 20.66
C MET A 109 -21.73 2.62 19.14
N ARG A 110 -21.73 3.85 18.64
CA ARG A 110 -21.79 4.13 17.20
C ARG A 110 -20.53 3.65 16.48
N GLN A 111 -19.36 3.84 17.09
CA GLN A 111 -18.09 3.35 16.56
C GLN A 111 -18.05 1.82 16.55
N ALA A 112 -18.44 1.17 17.64
CA ALA A 112 -18.49 -0.30 17.72
C ALA A 112 -19.43 -0.90 16.66
N ARG A 113 -20.60 -0.29 16.42
CA ARG A 113 -21.51 -0.71 15.33
C ARG A 113 -20.88 -0.53 13.96
N TRP A 114 -20.19 0.58 13.72
CA TRP A 114 -19.48 0.82 12.46
C TRP A 114 -18.35 -0.20 12.23
N GLU A 115 -17.59 -0.51 13.26
CA GLU A 115 -16.52 -1.52 13.20
C GLU A 115 -17.12 -2.92 12.96
N GLU A 116 -18.18 -3.28 13.67
CA GLU A 116 -18.87 -4.56 13.48
C GLU A 116 -19.50 -4.69 12.07
N GLU A 117 -20.10 -3.62 11.53
CA GLU A 117 -20.59 -3.59 10.16
C GLU A 117 -19.46 -3.66 9.14
N ARG A 118 -18.31 -3.02 9.41
CA ARG A 118 -17.12 -3.11 8.55
C ARG A 118 -16.55 -4.52 8.54
N ASP A 119 -16.49 -5.17 9.70
CA ASP A 119 -15.96 -6.52 9.85
C ASP A 119 -16.91 -7.57 9.25
N LYS A 120 -18.22 -7.31 9.26
CA LYS A 120 -19.23 -8.13 8.56
C LYS A 120 -19.23 -7.94 7.04
N SER A 121 -18.88 -6.75 6.56
CA SER A 121 -18.95 -6.40 5.12
C SER A 121 -17.61 -6.55 4.39
N GLN A 122 -16.49 -6.62 5.10
CA GLN A 122 -15.20 -6.90 4.51
C GLN A 122 -14.82 -8.36 4.78
N PRO A 123 -14.76 -9.23 3.75
CA PRO A 123 -14.02 -10.47 3.91
C PRO A 123 -12.59 -10.09 4.30
N SER A 124 -12.10 -10.62 5.41
CA SER A 124 -10.75 -10.40 5.96
C SER A 124 -9.63 -10.92 5.05
N THR A 125 -9.96 -11.28 3.81
CA THR A 125 -9.01 -11.72 2.81
C THR A 125 -8.18 -10.52 2.33
N PRO A 126 -6.85 -10.59 2.39
CA PRO A 126 -5.99 -9.55 1.83
C PRO A 126 -6.37 -9.31 0.37
N ARG A 127 -6.64 -8.05 0.01
CA ARG A 127 -6.99 -7.64 -1.35
C ARG A 127 -5.75 -7.73 -2.25
N ILE A 128 -5.50 -8.93 -2.76
CA ILE A 128 -4.62 -9.16 -3.90
C ILE A 128 -5.27 -8.52 -5.13
N THR A 129 -4.53 -7.67 -5.85
CA THR A 129 -4.99 -7.08 -7.10
C THR A 129 -4.99 -8.14 -8.20
N ASP A 130 -5.85 -8.01 -9.20
CA ASP A 130 -5.93 -8.97 -10.32
C ASP A 130 -4.57 -9.14 -11.02
N ALA A 131 -3.79 -8.06 -11.14
CA ALA A 131 -2.44 -8.11 -11.69
C ALA A 131 -1.49 -8.96 -10.83
N SER A 132 -1.53 -8.79 -9.50
CA SER A 132 -0.72 -9.61 -8.59
C SER A 132 -1.15 -11.08 -8.57
N ARG A 133 -2.46 -11.37 -8.71
CA ARG A 133 -2.97 -12.73 -8.90
C ARG A 133 -2.43 -13.34 -10.18
N ALA A 134 -2.47 -12.63 -11.30
CA ALA A 134 -1.95 -13.12 -12.57
C ALA A 134 -0.44 -13.44 -12.50
N LEU A 135 0.35 -12.57 -11.87
CA LEU A 135 1.79 -12.83 -11.65
C LEU A 135 2.03 -14.04 -10.75
N PHE A 136 1.21 -14.20 -9.71
CA PHE A 136 1.28 -15.38 -8.84
C PHE A 136 0.97 -16.67 -9.61
N GLU A 137 -0.11 -16.70 -10.39
CA GLU A 137 -0.46 -17.87 -11.20
C GLU A 137 0.61 -18.17 -12.26
N GLU A 138 1.20 -17.14 -12.88
CA GLU A 138 2.28 -17.32 -13.84
C GLU A 138 3.53 -17.94 -13.19
N THR A 139 3.96 -17.41 -12.03
CA THR A 139 5.12 -17.94 -11.30
C THR A 139 4.87 -19.35 -10.78
N LYS A 140 3.67 -19.62 -10.28
CA LYS A 140 3.20 -20.96 -9.88
C LYS A 140 3.26 -21.94 -11.06
N ARG A 141 2.71 -21.57 -12.22
CA ARG A 141 2.72 -22.42 -13.43
C ARG A 141 4.13 -22.70 -13.94
N ARG A 142 5.03 -21.72 -13.90
CA ARG A 142 6.46 -21.94 -14.22
C ARG A 142 7.09 -22.94 -13.27
N ARG A 143 6.81 -22.83 -11.96
CA ARG A 143 7.32 -23.78 -10.97
C ARG A 143 6.79 -25.20 -11.21
N TYR A 144 5.52 -25.34 -11.58
CA TYR A 144 4.95 -26.64 -11.96
C TYR A 144 5.62 -27.22 -13.18
N ALA A 145 5.92 -26.40 -14.20
CA ALA A 145 6.66 -26.86 -15.37
C ALA A 145 8.05 -27.37 -14.98
N ASP A 146 8.80 -26.62 -14.17
CA ASP A 146 10.12 -27.05 -13.68
C ASP A 146 10.07 -28.40 -12.96
N ILE A 147 9.06 -28.59 -12.08
CA ILE A 147 8.87 -29.85 -11.35
C ILE A 147 8.50 -30.96 -12.33
N PHE A 148 7.52 -30.74 -13.21
CA PHE A 148 7.07 -31.72 -14.18
C PHE A 148 8.20 -32.18 -15.11
N ASP A 149 8.96 -31.25 -15.68
CA ASP A 149 10.09 -31.53 -16.55
C ASP A 149 11.20 -32.31 -15.82
N SER A 150 11.39 -32.02 -14.52
CA SER A 150 12.38 -32.72 -13.73
C SER A 150 12.00 -34.18 -13.45
N VAL A 151 10.71 -34.45 -13.20
CA VAL A 151 10.20 -35.80 -12.91
C VAL A 151 9.95 -36.61 -14.19
N THR A 152 9.65 -35.95 -15.31
CA THR A 152 9.39 -36.62 -16.61
C THR A 152 10.63 -36.78 -17.49
N ARG A 153 11.83 -36.40 -17.01
CA ARG A 153 13.07 -36.47 -17.79
C ARG A 153 13.38 -37.87 -18.34
N GLY A 154 12.96 -38.92 -17.63
CA GLY A 154 13.13 -40.32 -18.03
C GLY A 154 12.08 -40.84 -19.01
N ASP A 155 10.99 -40.10 -19.26
CA ASP A 155 9.88 -40.57 -20.09
C ASP A 155 9.99 -40.10 -21.55
N PRO A 156 10.00 -41.02 -22.54
CA PRO A 156 10.08 -40.64 -23.95
C PRO A 156 8.81 -39.93 -24.48
N GLN A 157 7.68 -40.02 -23.76
CA GLN A 157 6.42 -39.40 -24.17
C GLN A 157 6.20 -38.02 -23.53
N GLY A 158 7.07 -37.61 -22.60
CA GLY A 158 6.92 -36.37 -21.85
C GLY A 158 5.67 -36.36 -20.97
N ARG A 159 5.26 -37.54 -20.48
CA ARG A 159 4.11 -37.71 -19.59
C ARG A 159 4.59 -38.22 -18.24
N LEU A 160 3.86 -37.85 -17.19
CA LEU A 160 4.12 -38.38 -15.87
C LEU A 160 3.49 -39.77 -15.75
N CYS A 161 4.32 -40.79 -15.72
CA CYS A 161 3.94 -42.18 -15.50
C CYS A 161 4.60 -42.69 -14.22
N ALA A 162 3.92 -43.58 -13.48
CA ALA A 162 4.45 -44.14 -12.23
C ALA A 162 5.79 -44.87 -12.39
N GLU A 163 6.01 -45.52 -13.54
CA GLU A 163 7.20 -46.33 -13.80
C GLU A 163 8.45 -45.50 -14.14
N THR A 164 8.25 -44.30 -14.70
CA THR A 164 9.31 -43.42 -15.20
C THR A 164 9.51 -42.16 -14.37
N ALA A 165 8.67 -41.95 -13.35
CA ALA A 165 8.76 -40.81 -12.44
C ALA A 165 9.99 -40.92 -11.54
N GLU A 166 10.97 -40.06 -11.78
CA GLU A 166 12.17 -39.94 -10.94
C GLU A 166 11.96 -38.82 -9.90
N LEU A 167 11.76 -39.21 -8.64
CA LEU A 167 11.62 -38.28 -7.51
C LEU A 167 12.96 -37.95 -6.85
N ASP A 168 14.02 -38.67 -7.21
CA ASP A 168 15.35 -38.50 -6.63
C ASP A 168 15.95 -37.13 -7.01
N GLY A 169 16.34 -36.36 -6.00
CA GLY A 169 16.93 -35.03 -6.17
C GLY A 169 15.95 -33.85 -6.12
N GLN A 170 14.66 -34.11 -5.86
CA GLN A 170 13.71 -33.05 -5.50
C GLN A 170 13.84 -32.66 -4.03
N GLU A 171 13.33 -31.47 -3.70
CA GLU A 171 13.19 -31.03 -2.32
C GLU A 171 12.20 -31.93 -1.57
N GLU A 172 12.49 -32.31 -0.33
CA GLU A 172 11.71 -33.27 0.47
C GLU A 172 10.21 -32.90 0.50
N ALA A 173 9.90 -31.63 0.75
CA ALA A 173 8.53 -31.14 0.76
C ALA A 173 7.81 -31.27 -0.61
N VAL A 174 8.55 -31.20 -1.73
CA VAL A 174 7.99 -31.45 -3.06
C VAL A 174 7.74 -32.95 -3.26
N THR A 175 8.64 -33.82 -2.78
CA THR A 175 8.43 -35.28 -2.87
C THR A 175 7.22 -35.74 -2.06
N GLU A 176 7.02 -35.19 -0.86
CA GLU A 176 5.84 -35.48 -0.04
C GLU A 176 4.54 -35.07 -0.75
N LEU A 177 4.54 -33.93 -1.45
CA LEU A 177 3.41 -33.46 -2.23
C LEU A 177 3.14 -34.34 -3.47
N LEU A 178 4.19 -34.90 -4.08
CA LEU A 178 4.08 -35.74 -5.27
C LEU A 178 3.71 -37.20 -4.95
N ASN A 179 4.05 -37.70 -3.76
CA ASN A 179 3.81 -39.08 -3.37
C ASN A 179 2.34 -39.55 -3.55
N PRO A 180 1.31 -38.79 -3.13
CA PRO A 180 -0.08 -39.18 -3.36
C PRO A 180 -0.44 -39.28 -4.85
N ILE A 181 0.12 -38.41 -5.68
CA ILE A 181 -0.12 -38.40 -7.13
C ILE A 181 0.54 -39.62 -7.78
N VAL A 182 1.79 -39.92 -7.41
CA VAL A 182 2.51 -41.09 -7.94
C VAL A 182 1.86 -42.40 -7.47
N ALA A 183 1.43 -42.49 -6.20
CA ALA A 183 0.71 -43.66 -5.69
C ALA A 183 -0.61 -43.88 -6.45
N TYR A 184 -1.37 -42.82 -6.72
CA TYR A 184 -2.57 -42.92 -7.55
C TYR A 184 -2.26 -43.45 -8.96
N LEU A 185 -1.17 -42.99 -9.59
CA LEU A 185 -0.77 -43.46 -10.91
C LEU A 185 -0.28 -44.91 -10.90
N GLN A 186 0.34 -45.35 -9.80
CA GLN A 186 0.72 -46.76 -9.62
C GLN A 186 -0.53 -47.65 -9.56
N ASP A 187 -1.57 -47.19 -8.86
CA ASP A 187 -2.81 -47.94 -8.71
C ASP A 187 -3.67 -47.94 -9.99
N SER A 188 -3.73 -46.81 -10.70
CA SER A 188 -4.56 -46.68 -11.90
C SER A 188 -3.86 -47.14 -13.18
N GLY A 189 -2.52 -47.13 -13.22
CA GLY A 189 -1.71 -47.40 -14.41
C GLY A 189 -1.80 -46.32 -15.49
N ASP A 190 -2.33 -45.14 -15.15
CA ASP A 190 -2.50 -44.03 -16.10
C ASP A 190 -1.23 -43.19 -16.27
N SER A 191 -1.28 -42.31 -17.28
CA SER A 191 -0.28 -41.27 -17.51
C SER A 191 -0.93 -39.88 -17.41
N LEU A 192 -0.25 -38.93 -16.77
CA LEU A 192 -0.73 -37.55 -16.66
C LEU A 192 -0.03 -36.64 -17.67
N SER A 193 -0.84 -35.83 -18.36
CA SER A 193 -0.35 -34.66 -19.09
C SER A 193 0.01 -33.53 -18.11
N PHE A 194 0.75 -32.54 -18.58
CA PHE A 194 1.11 -31.38 -17.78
C PHE A 194 -0.10 -30.64 -17.20
N GLU A 195 -1.19 -30.49 -17.95
CA GLU A 195 -2.41 -29.81 -17.46
C GLU A 195 -3.11 -30.62 -16.36
N ALA A 196 -3.20 -31.94 -16.54
CA ALA A 196 -3.78 -32.83 -15.53
C ALA A 196 -2.90 -32.88 -14.26
N PHE A 197 -1.57 -32.83 -14.43
CA PHE A 197 -0.62 -32.70 -13.34
C PHE A 197 -0.80 -31.40 -12.54
N CYS A 198 -0.93 -30.25 -13.23
CA CYS A 198 -1.20 -28.97 -12.57
C CYS A 198 -2.47 -29.04 -11.71
N ALA A 199 -3.54 -29.63 -12.26
CA ALA A 199 -4.81 -29.77 -11.54
C ALA A 199 -4.70 -30.71 -10.33
N ALA A 200 -3.97 -31.81 -10.47
CA ALA A 200 -3.72 -32.74 -9.37
C ALA A 200 -2.90 -32.10 -8.25
N LEU A 201 -1.87 -31.32 -8.58
CA LEU A 201 -1.10 -30.55 -7.60
C LEU A 201 -1.95 -29.52 -6.87
N ASP A 202 -2.78 -28.77 -7.59
CA ASP A 202 -3.67 -27.79 -6.98
C ASP A 202 -4.65 -28.44 -6.00
N TYR A 203 -5.21 -29.59 -6.37
CA TYR A 203 -6.06 -30.37 -5.48
C TYR A 203 -5.32 -30.81 -4.21
N GLN A 204 -4.06 -31.27 -4.33
CA GLN A 204 -3.26 -31.65 -3.16
C GLN A 204 -2.91 -30.45 -2.28
N LEU A 205 -2.65 -29.28 -2.87
CA LEU A 205 -2.34 -28.06 -2.12
C LEU A 205 -3.56 -27.52 -1.37
N GLU A 206 -4.76 -27.63 -1.95
CA GLU A 206 -6.01 -27.27 -1.27
C GLU A 206 -6.38 -28.26 -0.15
N ALA A 207 -6.02 -29.53 -0.32
CA ALA A 207 -6.24 -30.57 0.68
C ALA A 207 -5.19 -30.55 1.81
N SER A 208 -4.03 -29.95 1.57
CA SER A 208 -2.95 -29.89 2.56
C SER A 208 -3.26 -28.89 3.68
N PRO A 209 -3.14 -29.29 4.96
CA PRO A 209 -3.30 -28.37 6.08
C PRO A 209 -2.09 -27.44 6.26
N GLU A 210 -0.96 -27.74 5.62
CA GLU A 210 0.28 -27.00 5.81
C GLU A 210 0.45 -25.86 4.78
N PRO A 211 0.96 -24.69 5.21
CA PRO A 211 1.20 -23.57 4.30
C PRO A 211 2.34 -23.87 3.33
N THR A 212 1.97 -24.27 2.12
CA THR A 212 2.86 -24.65 1.00
C THR A 212 3.43 -23.48 0.21
N SER A 213 3.19 -22.24 0.64
CA SER A 213 3.66 -21.02 -0.03
C SER A 213 5.18 -20.95 -0.19
N HIS A 214 5.92 -21.62 0.71
CA HIS A 214 7.38 -21.69 0.67
C HIS A 214 7.93 -22.47 -0.55
N LEU A 215 7.15 -23.39 -1.13
CA LEU A 215 7.55 -24.17 -2.31
C LEU A 215 7.66 -23.33 -3.59
N PHE A 216 6.94 -22.20 -3.61
CA PHE A 216 6.81 -21.31 -4.77
C PHE A 216 7.69 -20.08 -4.68
N VAL A 217 8.22 -19.78 -3.50
CA VAL A 217 9.14 -18.65 -3.30
C VAL A 217 10.55 -19.20 -3.22
N ARG A 218 11.20 -19.36 -4.38
CA ARG A 218 12.66 -19.50 -4.41
C ARG A 218 13.24 -18.19 -3.87
N ARG A 219 13.65 -18.18 -2.60
CA ARG A 219 14.59 -17.16 -2.11
C ARG A 219 15.78 -17.25 -3.06
N GLY A 220 15.98 -16.21 -3.88
CA GLY A 220 17.16 -16.13 -4.71
C GLY A 220 18.35 -16.46 -3.82
N ALA A 221 19.19 -17.40 -4.25
CA ALA A 221 20.42 -17.79 -3.57
C ALA A 221 21.44 -16.63 -3.64
N ALA A 222 21.06 -15.47 -3.12
CA ALA A 222 21.95 -14.38 -2.80
C ALA A 222 22.53 -14.70 -1.43
N ARG A 223 23.73 -15.33 -1.47
CA ARG A 223 24.68 -15.44 -0.35
C ARG A 223 24.12 -16.11 0.90
N LYS A 224 24.17 -17.45 0.88
CA LYS A 224 24.23 -18.26 2.09
C LYS A 224 25.71 -18.46 2.46
N ASP A 225 26.46 -17.36 2.61
CA ASP A 225 27.68 -17.36 3.39
C ASP A 225 27.26 -17.06 4.82
N GLU A 226 27.47 -18.03 5.71
CA GLU A 226 27.67 -17.87 7.15
C GLU A 226 26.98 -16.66 7.82
N LEU A 227 25.67 -16.75 8.02
CA LEU A 227 25.04 -15.99 9.10
C LEU A 227 25.00 -16.91 10.33
N GLU A 228 26.12 -16.89 11.04
CA GLU A 228 26.13 -17.15 12.48
C GLU A 228 24.97 -16.38 13.12
N THR A 229 24.41 -16.98 14.17
CA THR A 229 23.50 -16.35 15.14
C THR A 229 24.14 -15.15 15.82
N GLU A 230 24.44 -14.08 15.08
CA GLU A 230 24.73 -12.78 15.66
C GLU A 230 23.41 -12.16 16.08
N ALA A 231 23.16 -12.22 17.40
CA ALA A 231 22.10 -11.47 18.04
C ALA A 231 22.17 -10.01 17.56
N PHE A 232 21.01 -9.45 17.20
CA PHE A 232 20.88 -8.07 16.75
C PHE A 232 21.49 -7.12 17.79
N VAL A 233 22.70 -6.61 17.51
CA VAL A 233 23.29 -5.52 18.29
C VAL A 233 23.02 -4.23 17.51
N PRO A 234 22.08 -3.38 17.96
CA PRO A 234 21.82 -2.13 17.28
C PRO A 234 23.09 -1.28 17.30
N GLN A 235 23.66 -1.02 16.12
CA GLN A 235 24.77 -0.09 15.97
C GLN A 235 24.24 1.33 16.18
N THR A 236 24.29 1.83 17.41
CA THR A 236 24.01 3.23 17.68
C THR A 236 25.13 4.09 17.12
N ASP A 237 24.79 5.03 16.23
CA ASP A 237 25.72 6.03 15.71
C ASP A 237 26.46 6.76 16.84
N ARG A 238 27.75 7.09 16.62
CA ARG A 238 28.61 7.86 17.53
C ARG A 238 27.96 9.16 18.01
N HIS A 239 27.07 9.73 17.20
CA HIS A 239 26.36 10.95 17.58
C HIS A 239 25.24 10.70 18.61
N SER A 240 24.58 9.54 18.56
CA SER A 240 23.53 9.14 19.51
C SER A 240 24.08 8.78 20.87
N SER A 241 25.24 8.10 20.93
CA SER A 241 25.90 7.78 22.21
C SER A 241 26.37 9.03 22.95
N ARG A 242 26.77 10.08 22.22
CA ARG A 242 27.15 11.39 22.76
C ARG A 242 25.98 12.16 23.38
N LEU A 243 24.77 11.99 22.86
CA LEU A 243 23.56 12.60 23.43
C LEU A 243 23.11 11.84 24.68
N ALA A 244 23.17 10.51 24.65
CA ALA A 244 22.81 9.66 25.79
C ALA A 244 23.72 9.89 27.02
N SER A 245 25.02 10.16 26.82
CA SER A 245 25.95 10.44 27.92
C SER A 245 25.80 11.83 28.55
N ARG A 246 25.05 12.74 27.90
CA ARG A 246 24.84 14.11 28.37
C ARG A 246 23.65 14.27 29.33
N VAL A 247 22.88 13.19 29.54
CA VAL A 247 21.69 13.13 30.38
C VAL A 247 21.97 12.41 31.72
N ARG A 248 23.25 12.21 32.07
CA ARG A 248 23.67 11.74 33.41
C ARG A 248 24.32 12.85 34.21
#